data_AF-A0A661JNX1-F1
#
_entry.id   AF-A0A661JNX1-F1
#
_cell.length_a   1.000
_cell.length_b   1.000
_cell.length_c   1.000
_cell.angle_alpha   90.00
_cell.angle_beta   90.00
_cell.angle_gamma   90.00
#
_symmetry.space_group_name_H-M   'P 1'
#
loop_
_entity.id
_entity.type
_entity.pdbx_description
1 polymer ?
#
loop_
_entity_poly.entity_id
_entity_poly.type
_entity_poly.pdbx_seq_one_letter_code
_entity_poly.pdbx_strand_id
1 'polypeptide(L)'
;MADYLEQFSFLPLTFTLKALTPIRLPAYKGSTFRGAFGATFRRVVCVIKKGNCQGCLLKERCLYSYVFETPVPEGASKMRKYPYAPHPFVLVPPLDDRGRYEPGQQIAFSLT
;
A
#
# COMPACT_ATOMS: atom_id res chain seq x y z
N MET A 1 -7.22 22.54 -17.23
CA MET A 1 -6.65 21.99 -15.97
C MET A 1 -7.74 21.61 -14.96
N ALA A 2 -8.98 22.09 -15.11
CA ALA A 2 -10.13 21.74 -14.27
C ALA A 2 -10.73 20.34 -14.57
N ASP A 3 -10.79 19.92 -15.84
CA ASP A 3 -11.49 18.68 -16.26
C ASP A 3 -10.98 17.36 -15.67
N TYR A 4 -9.70 17.24 -15.32
CA TYR A 4 -9.13 15.97 -14.87
C TYR A 4 -9.52 15.60 -13.44
N LEU A 5 -9.86 16.58 -12.60
CA LEU A 5 -10.26 16.33 -11.23
C LEU A 5 -11.71 15.87 -11.13
N GLU A 6 -12.56 16.21 -12.10
CA GLU A 6 -13.96 15.78 -12.13
C GLU A 6 -14.13 14.27 -12.39
N GLN A 7 -13.12 13.63 -13.01
CA GLN A 7 -13.10 12.18 -13.26
C GLN A 7 -12.23 11.41 -12.26
N PHE A 8 -11.66 12.09 -11.26
CA PHE A 8 -10.80 11.46 -10.28
C PHE A 8 -11.61 10.90 -9.11
N SER A 9 -11.85 9.59 -9.11
CA SER A 9 -12.49 8.87 -8.01
C SER A 9 -11.44 8.15 -7.15
N PHE A 10 -11.60 8.22 -5.84
CA PHE A 10 -10.82 7.44 -4.89
C PHE A 10 -11.75 6.81 -3.84
N LEU A 11 -11.26 5.78 -3.17
CA LEU A 11 -12.04 5.02 -2.18
C LEU A 11 -11.39 5.18 -0.80
N PRO A 12 -11.93 6.06 0.07
CA PRO A 12 -11.43 6.18 1.42
C PRO A 12 -11.89 4.98 2.27
N LEU A 13 -10.92 4.26 2.83
CA LEU A 13 -11.14 3.09 3.68
C LEU A 13 -10.49 3.31 5.05
N THR A 14 -11.19 2.90 6.10
CA THR A 14 -10.65 2.85 7.46
C THR A 14 -10.67 1.41 7.96
N PHE A 15 -9.51 0.94 8.41
CA PHE A 15 -9.32 -0.39 8.97
C PHE A 15 -9.17 -0.27 10.48
N THR A 16 -10.07 -0.88 11.24
CA THR A 16 -9.98 -1.00 12.69
C THR A 16 -9.58 -2.42 13.06
N LEU A 17 -8.36 -2.57 13.58
CA LEU A 17 -7.81 -3.86 14.01
C LEU A 17 -7.89 -3.99 15.52
N LYS A 18 -8.16 -5.20 16.00
CA LYS A 18 -8.16 -5.54 17.43
C LYS A 18 -6.94 -6.42 17.74
N ALA A 19 -6.16 -6.02 18.74
CA ALA A 19 -5.05 -6.84 19.22
C ALA A 19 -5.58 -8.13 19.86
N LEU A 20 -5.10 -9.28 19.37
CA LEU A 20 -5.44 -10.60 19.94
C LEU A 20 -4.41 -11.04 20.98
N THR A 21 -3.17 -10.58 20.83
CA THR A 21 -2.04 -10.78 21.73
C THR A 21 -1.39 -9.43 22.02
N PRO A 22 -0.52 -9.31 23.03
CA PRO A 22 0.26 -8.10 23.21
C PRO A 22 1.10 -7.77 21.96
N ILE A 23 0.95 -6.56 21.43
CA ILE A 23 1.66 -6.08 20.23
C ILE A 23 2.62 -4.96 20.63
N ARG A 24 3.84 -5.01 20.09
CA ARG A 24 4.79 -3.89 20.09
C ARG A 24 4.92 -3.35 18.66
N LEU A 25 4.62 -2.07 18.50
CA LEU A 25 4.76 -1.33 17.24
C LEU A 25 5.82 -0.23 17.42
N PRO A 26 6.54 0.14 16.34
CA PRO A 26 7.37 1.34 16.34
C PRO A 26 6.51 2.59 16.55
N ALA A 27 7.13 3.69 16.98
CA ALA A 27 6.46 4.99 17.09
C ALA A 27 5.81 5.37 15.75
N TYR A 28 6.56 5.26 14.65
CA TYR A 28 6.03 5.42 13.29
C TYR A 28 5.50 4.10 12.73
N LYS A 29 4.17 3.91 12.79
CA LYS A 29 3.48 2.67 12.40
C LYS A 29 3.30 2.51 10.88
N GLY A 30 3.57 3.57 10.11
CA GLY A 30 3.36 3.59 8.66
C GLY A 30 4.19 2.52 7.93
N SER A 31 5.44 2.29 8.34
CA SER A 31 6.28 1.23 7.77
C SER A 31 5.70 -0.17 8.04
N THR A 32 5.21 -0.42 9.26
CA THR A 32 4.57 -1.68 9.63
C THR A 32 3.30 -1.93 8.82
N PHE A 33 2.39 -0.97 8.74
CA PHE A 33 1.14 -1.15 8.01
C PHE A 33 1.35 -1.22 6.50
N ARG A 34 2.25 -0.41 5.92
CA ARG A 34 2.61 -0.51 4.49
C ARG A 34 3.20 -1.89 4.18
N GLY A 35 4.09 -2.38 5.02
CA GLY A 35 4.69 -3.72 4.87
C GLY A 35 3.63 -4.83 4.96
N ALA A 36 2.75 -4.77 5.95
CA ALA A 36 1.67 -5.73 6.14
C ALA A 36 0.68 -5.72 4.96
N PHE A 37 0.30 -4.53 4.48
CA PHE A 37 -0.57 -4.38 3.31
C PHE A 37 0.09 -4.97 2.07
N GLY A 38 1.33 -4.61 1.76
CA GLY A 38 2.04 -5.14 0.60
C GLY A 38 2.22 -6.66 0.63
N ALA A 39 2.67 -7.21 1.76
CA ALA A 39 2.84 -8.65 1.91
C ALA A 39 1.51 -9.41 1.78
N THR A 40 0.44 -8.89 2.40
CA THR A 40 -0.88 -9.54 2.36
C THR A 40 -1.53 -9.39 0.98
N PHE A 41 -1.48 -8.21 0.37
CA PHE A 41 -2.01 -7.97 -0.96
C PHE A 41 -1.33 -8.87 -1.98
N ARG A 42 0.01 -8.96 -1.95
CA ARG A 42 0.77 -9.90 -2.79
C ARG A 42 0.28 -11.33 -2.62
N ARG A 43 0.11 -11.80 -1.37
CA ARG A 43 -0.34 -13.16 -1.09
C ARG A 43 -1.71 -13.45 -1.70
N VAL A 44 -2.60 -12.47 -1.70
CA VAL A 44 -3.96 -12.59 -2.23
C VAL A 44 -3.98 -12.57 -3.76
N VAL A 45 -3.28 -11.62 -4.39
CA VAL A 45 -3.42 -11.38 -5.85
C VAL A 45 -2.35 -12.06 -6.70
N CYS A 46 -1.21 -12.47 -6.13
CA CYS A 46 -0.11 -13.03 -6.90
C CYS A 46 -0.34 -14.50 -7.25
N VAL A 47 -0.58 -14.78 -8.53
CA VAL A 47 -0.76 -16.15 -9.04
C VAL A 47 0.50 -17.02 -8.96
N ILE A 48 1.69 -16.40 -9.05
CA ILE A 48 3.00 -17.09 -8.96
C ILE A 48 3.41 -17.33 -7.49
N LYS A 49 2.70 -16.71 -6.54
CA LYS A 49 2.82 -16.83 -5.07
C LYS A 49 4.15 -16.44 -4.43
N LYS A 50 5.33 -16.54 -5.07
CA LYS A 50 6.64 -16.13 -4.49
C LYS A 50 7.76 -15.74 -5.49
N GLY A 51 7.46 -15.43 -6.76
CA GLY A 51 8.49 -15.03 -7.76
C GLY A 51 8.95 -13.56 -7.67
N ASN A 52 10.15 -13.25 -8.19
CA ASN A 52 10.63 -11.86 -8.34
C ASN A 52 9.71 -11.10 -9.32
N CYS A 53 9.21 -9.93 -8.92
CA CYS A 53 8.34 -9.09 -9.76
C CYS A 53 9.08 -8.47 -10.96
N GLN A 54 10.40 -8.22 -10.88
CA GLN A 54 11.17 -7.59 -11.95
C GLN A 54 11.21 -8.43 -13.24
N GLY A 55 11.28 -9.76 -13.12
CA GLY A 55 11.30 -10.70 -14.26
C GLY A 55 9.97 -11.40 -14.52
N CYS A 56 8.87 -10.91 -13.93
CA CYS A 56 7.57 -11.58 -14.03
C CYS A 56 6.91 -11.29 -15.38
N LEU A 57 6.52 -12.34 -16.12
CA LEU A 57 5.81 -12.22 -17.41
C LEU A 57 4.48 -11.44 -17.31
N LEU A 58 3.90 -11.36 -16.11
CA LEU A 58 2.63 -10.68 -15.87
C LEU A 58 2.81 -9.23 -15.38
N LYS A 59 4.04 -8.72 -15.26
CA LYS A 59 4.36 -7.43 -14.60
C LYS A 59 3.48 -6.27 -15.05
N GLU A 60 3.26 -6.12 -16.37
CA GLU A 60 2.49 -5.00 -16.95
C GLU A 60 0.99 -5.06 -16.66
N ARG A 61 0.44 -6.25 -16.35
CA ARG A 61 -1.00 -6.43 -16.06
C ARG A 61 -1.26 -6.95 -14.64
N CYS A 62 -0.23 -7.06 -13.82
CA CYS A 62 -0.31 -7.62 -12.48
C CYS A 62 -0.81 -6.56 -11.49
N LEU A 63 -1.89 -6.87 -10.77
CA LEU A 63 -2.46 -5.99 -9.75
C LEU A 63 -1.43 -5.60 -8.68
N TYR A 64 -0.60 -6.55 -8.22
CA TYR A 64 0.46 -6.25 -7.27
C TYR A 64 1.50 -5.28 -7.85
N SER A 65 1.94 -5.53 -9.09
CA SER A 65 2.90 -4.66 -9.79
C SER A 65 2.33 -3.25 -9.93
N TYR A 66 1.08 -3.10 -10.39
CA TYR A 66 0.43 -1.80 -10.52
C TYR A 66 0.39 -1.02 -9.20
N VAL A 67 0.01 -1.66 -8.09
CA VAL A 67 -0.18 -0.99 -6.79
C VAL A 67 1.13 -0.73 -6.04
N PHE A 68 2.09 -1.66 -6.06
CA PHE A 68 3.28 -1.62 -5.19
C PHE A 68 4.61 -1.43 -5.91
N GLU A 69 4.72 -1.81 -7.18
CA GLU A 69 5.90 -1.51 -7.99
C GLU A 69 5.66 -0.25 -8.82
N THR A 70 4.44 -0.05 -9.31
CA THR A 70 3.97 1.08 -10.12
C THR A 70 5.00 1.52 -11.17
N PRO A 71 5.38 0.64 -12.11
CA PRO A 71 6.35 0.99 -13.14
C PRO A 71 5.86 2.18 -13.96
N VAL A 72 6.77 3.07 -14.35
CA VAL A 72 6.43 4.16 -15.27
C VAL A 72 6.07 3.55 -16.64
N PRO A 73 4.90 3.87 -17.22
CA PRO A 73 4.51 3.33 -18.52
C PRO A 73 5.53 3.66 -19.62
N GLU A 74 5.72 2.73 -20.55
CA GLU A 74 6.54 2.99 -21.73
C GLU A 74 5.98 4.17 -22.52
N GLY A 75 6.87 5.08 -22.96
CA GLY A 75 6.48 6.29 -23.69
C GLY A 75 6.00 7.46 -22.81
N ALA A 76 5.98 7.33 -21.47
CA ALA A 76 5.60 8.43 -20.60
C ALA A 76 6.44 9.70 -20.85
N SER A 77 5.79 10.84 -21.05
CA SER A 77 6.45 12.15 -21.24
C SER A 77 6.87 12.81 -19.92
N LYS A 78 6.30 12.36 -18.80
CA LYS A 78 6.56 12.82 -17.42
C LYS A 78 7.16 11.69 -16.58
N MET A 79 7.77 12.03 -15.44
CA MET A 79 8.35 11.09 -14.47
C MET A 79 9.52 10.22 -14.97
N ARG A 80 10.16 10.55 -16.10
CA ARG A 80 11.29 9.79 -16.70
C ARG A 80 12.53 9.64 -15.83
N LYS A 81 12.70 10.47 -14.79
CA LYS A 81 13.85 10.43 -13.88
C LYS A 81 13.66 9.46 -12.71
N TYR A 82 12.47 8.88 -12.55
CA TYR A 82 12.15 7.98 -11.45
C TYR A 82 11.79 6.60 -12.00
N PRO A 83 12.27 5.51 -11.38
CA PRO A 83 11.96 4.16 -11.83
C PRO A 83 10.48 3.78 -11.61
N TYR A 84 9.78 4.52 -10.74
CA TYR A 84 8.42 4.24 -10.32
C TYR A 84 7.57 5.51 -10.35
N ALA A 85 6.33 5.37 -10.81
CA ALA A 85 5.31 6.39 -10.64
C ALA A 85 4.75 6.37 -9.20
N PRO A 86 4.06 7.43 -8.74
CA PRO A 86 3.44 7.43 -7.43
C PRO A 86 2.44 6.27 -7.29
N HIS A 87 2.56 5.51 -6.20
CA HIS A 87 1.63 4.43 -5.92
C HIS A 87 0.19 4.96 -5.82
N PRO A 88 -0.82 4.22 -6.31
CA PRO A 88 -2.20 4.68 -6.37
C PRO A 88 -2.92 4.53 -5.02
N PHE A 89 -2.21 4.77 -3.92
CA PHE A 89 -2.79 4.81 -2.57
C PHE A 89 -1.93 5.65 -1.62
N VAL A 90 -2.60 6.25 -0.64
CA VAL A 90 -2.04 6.90 0.53
C VAL A 90 -2.41 6.07 1.75
N LEU A 91 -1.41 5.68 2.54
CA LEU A 91 -1.61 5.03 3.83
C LEU A 91 -1.42 6.07 4.92
N VAL A 92 -2.46 6.30 5.72
CA VAL A 92 -2.42 7.21 6.87
C VAL A 92 -2.41 6.36 8.15
N PRO A 93 -1.25 6.20 8.81
CA PRO A 93 -1.17 5.46 10.06
C PRO A 93 -1.78 6.27 11.23
N PRO A 94 -2.01 5.66 12.40
CA PRO A 94 -2.24 6.43 13.62
C PRO A 94 -1.10 7.43 13.82
N LEU A 95 -1.45 8.68 14.12
CA LEU A 95 -0.50 9.78 14.31
C LEU A 95 0.04 9.86 15.74
N ASP A 96 -0.39 8.97 16.63
CA ASP A 96 0.18 8.80 17.96
C ASP A 96 1.50 8.04 17.94
N ASP A 97 2.26 8.13 19.03
CA ASP A 97 3.51 7.41 19.26
C ASP A 97 3.32 6.10 20.06
N ARG A 98 2.06 5.70 20.32
CA ARG A 98 1.73 4.53 21.14
C ARG A 98 2.34 3.27 20.54
N GLY A 99 3.36 2.74 21.22
CA GLY A 99 4.08 1.54 20.78
C GLY A 99 3.55 0.23 21.36
N ARG A 100 2.63 0.24 22.32
CA ARG A 100 2.14 -0.98 22.98
C ARG A 100 0.62 -1.08 22.97
N TYR A 101 0.14 -2.27 22.62
CA TYR A 101 -1.26 -2.63 22.60
C TYR A 101 -1.47 -3.97 23.30
N GLU A 102 -2.30 -3.98 24.34
CA GLU A 102 -2.76 -5.17 25.05
C GLU A 102 -3.91 -5.85 24.31
N PRO A 103 -4.17 -7.15 24.57
CA PRO A 103 -5.31 -7.86 24.02
C PRO A 103 -6.62 -7.08 24.21
N GLY A 104 -7.40 -6.97 23.16
CA GLY A 104 -8.66 -6.23 23.16
C GLY A 104 -8.56 -4.78 22.69
N GLN A 105 -7.37 -4.17 22.77
CA GLN A 105 -7.18 -2.79 22.33
C GLN A 105 -7.20 -2.66 20.81
N GLN A 106 -7.65 -1.51 20.32
CA GLN A 106 -7.83 -1.25 18.90
C GLN A 106 -6.73 -0.35 18.34
N ILE A 107 -6.45 -0.54 17.04
CA ILE A 107 -5.57 0.30 16.23
C ILE A 107 -6.28 0.58 14.92
N ALA A 108 -6.37 1.84 14.51
CA ALA A 108 -7.04 2.23 13.28
C ALA A 108 -6.09 2.93 12.32
N PHE A 109 -6.18 2.62 11.02
CA PHE A 109 -5.45 3.34 9.97
C PHE A 109 -6.32 3.47 8.73
N SER A 110 -5.97 4.40 7.84
CA SER A 110 -6.74 4.64 6.61
C SER A 110 -5.91 4.36 5.35
N LEU A 111 -6.61 3.97 4.29
CA LEU A 111 -6.10 3.78 2.94
C LEU A 111 -6.99 4.59 1.99
N THR A 112 -6.41 5.38 1.09
CA THR A 112 -7.18 6.22 0.15
C THR A 112 -6.46 6.34 -1.18
#